data_AF-A0A930QPA0-F1
#
_entry.id   AF-A0A930QPA0-F1
#
_cell.length_a   1.000
_cell.length_b   1.000
_cell.length_c   1.000
_cell.angle_alpha   90.00
_cell.angle_beta   90.00
_cell.angle_gamma   90.00
#
_symmetry.space_group_name_H-M   'P 1'
#
loop_
_entity.id
_entity.type
_entity.pdbx_description
1 polymer ?
#
loop_
_entity_poly.entity_id
_entity_poly.type
_entity_poly.pdbx_seq_one_letter_code
_entity_poly.pdbx_strand_id
1 'polypeptide(L)' 'MLGDIWTVFWRDWIVLRRRLKKYILSRMVSPLMFLIAFGWGLGRSIDVGGGSYIDFLVPGLLAMNSMNISFN' A
#
# COMPACT_ATOMS: atom_id res chain seq x y z
N MET A 1 27.74 22.60 -1.10
CA MET A 1 27.57 21.13 -1.17
C MET A 1 26.41 20.63 -0.31
N LEU A 2 26.48 20.65 1.04
CA LEU A 2 25.35 20.21 1.90
C LEU A 2 24.10 21.10 1.81
N GLY A 3 24.27 22.41 1.69
CA GLY A 3 23.16 23.36 1.52
C GLY A 3 22.39 23.17 0.21
N ASP A 4 23.10 22.86 -0.88
CA ASP A 4 22.48 22.64 -2.20
C ASP A 4 21.63 21.36 -2.21
N ILE A 5 22.14 20.29 -1.59
CA ILE A 5 21.42 19.02 -1.41
C ILE A 5 20.16 19.25 -0.57
N TRP A 6 20.25 20.01 0.51
CA TRP A 6 19.11 20.32 1.37
C TRP A 6 18.03 21.11 0.62
N THR A 7 18.43 22.05 -0.24
CA THR A 7 17.49 22.89 -0.99
C THR A 7 16.72 22.09 -2.03
N VAL A 8 17.40 21.16 -2.71
CA VAL A 8 16.76 20.22 -3.65
C VAL A 8 15.83 19.26 -2.89
N PHE A 9 16.32 18.64 -1.82
CA PHE A 9 15.51 17.71 -1.02
C PHE A 9 14.25 18.36 -0.45
N TRP A 10 14.34 19.60 0.02
CA TRP A 10 13.19 20.35 0.51
C TRP A 10 12.14 20.61 -0.58
N ARG A 11 12.60 20.94 -1.80
CA ARG A 11 11.71 21.17 -2.93
C ARG A 11 10.97 19.88 -3.33
N ASP A 12 11.70 18.78 -3.43
CA ASP A 12 11.12 17.46 -3.71
C ASP A 12 10.19 17.00 -2.59
N TRP A 13 10.53 17.24 -1.32
CA TRP A 13 9.69 16.91 -0.17
C TRP A 13 8.36 17.67 -0.16
N ILE A 14 8.34 18.95 -0.52
CA ILE A 14 7.11 19.74 -0.63
C ILE A 14 6.21 19.21 -1.75
N VAL A 15 6.79 18.87 -2.91
CA VAL A 15 6.05 18.31 -4.05
C VAL A 15 5.49 16.93 -3.69
N LEU A 16 6.33 16.09 -3.07
CA LEU A 16 5.96 14.78 -2.58
C LEU A 16 4.82 14.88 -1.56
N ARG A 17 4.90 15.77 -0.57
CA ARG A 17 3.84 15.95 0.44
C ARG A 17 2.50 16.38 -0.16
N ARG A 18 2.51 17.22 -1.20
CA ARG A 18 1.28 17.62 -1.91
C ARG A 18 0.69 16.49 -2.75
N ARG A 19 1.52 15.66 -3.38
CA ARG A 19 1.07 14.56 -4.25
C ARG A 19 0.82 13.26 -3.50
N LEU A 20 1.47 13.05 -2.36
CA LEU A 20 1.45 11.83 -1.53
C LEU A 20 0.02 11.41 -1.20
N LYS A 21 -0.83 12.35 -0.76
CA LYS A 21 -2.22 12.03 -0.41
C LYS A 21 -2.99 11.44 -1.58
N LYS A 22 -2.95 12.09 -2.76
CA LYS A 22 -3.61 11.58 -3.98
C LYS A 22 -3.00 10.26 -4.44
N TYR A 23 -1.68 10.16 -4.37
CA TYR A 23 -0.94 9.00 -4.84
C TYR A 23 -1.19 7.76 -3.98
N ILE A 24 -1.17 7.91 -2.65
CA ILE A 24 -1.52 6.85 -1.70
C ILE A 24 -2.98 6.46 -1.88
N LEU A 25 -3.93 7.42 -1.90
CA LEU A 25 -5.35 7.09 -2.08
C LEU A 25 -5.59 6.28 -3.35
N SER A 26 -5.02 6.71 -4.48
CA SER A 26 -5.19 6.02 -5.77
C SER A 26 -4.58 4.61 -5.76
N ARG A 27 -3.42 4.43 -5.10
CA ARG A 27 -2.75 3.12 -5.00
C ARG A 27 -3.44 2.19 -4.00
N MET A 28 -4.16 2.72 -2.99
CA MET A 28 -4.90 1.92 -2.02
C MET A 28 -6.23 1.34 -2.56
N VAL A 29 -6.73 1.83 -3.70
CA VAL A 29 -7.99 1.30 -4.29
C VAL A 29 -7.88 -0.19 -4.63
N SER A 30 -6.76 -0.61 -5.22
CA SER A 30 -6.52 -2.01 -5.58
C SER A 30 -6.52 -2.95 -4.36
N PRO A 31 -5.74 -2.68 -3.30
CA PRO A 31 -5.77 -3.52 -2.10
C PRO A 31 -7.11 -3.45 -1.35
N LEU A 32 -7.79 -2.31 -1.33
CA LEU A 32 -9.14 -2.21 -0.75
C LEU A 32 -10.17 -3.06 -1.49
N MET A 33 -10.14 -3.06 -2.83
CA MET A 33 -11.00 -3.93 -3.65
C MET A 33 -10.77 -5.41 -3.32
N PHE A 34 -9.51 -5.84 -3.20
CA PHE A 34 -9.17 -7.20 -2.78
C PHE A 34 -9.71 -7.49 -1.37
N LEU A 35 -9.52 -6.59 -0.41
CA LEU A 35 -10.02 -6.79 0.95
C LEU A 35 -11.56 -6.85 1.01
N ILE A 36 -12.27 -6.10 0.17
CA ILE A 36 -13.74 -6.16 0.11
C ILE A 36 -14.20 -7.48 -0.53
N ALA A 37 -13.63 -7.83 -1.69
CA ALA A 37 -14.00 -9.04 -2.43
C ALA A 37 -13.71 -10.32 -1.63
N PHE A 38 -12.50 -10.42 -1.08
CA PHE A 38 -12.06 -11.59 -0.33
C PHE A 38 -12.46 -11.55 1.15
N GLY A 39 -12.55 -10.36 1.75
CA GLY A 39 -12.91 -10.23 3.16
C GLY A 39 -14.41 -10.41 3.43
N TRP A 40 -15.29 -9.96 2.54
CA TRP A 40 -16.73 -10.22 2.66
C TRP A 40 -17.08 -11.65 2.25
N GLY A 41 -16.42 -12.20 1.22
CA GLY A 41 -16.70 -13.54 0.69
C GLY A 41 -16.02 -14.69 1.45
N LEU A 42 -14.70 -14.64 1.59
CA LEU A 42 -13.89 -15.75 2.13
C LEU A 42 -13.57 -15.60 3.62
N GLY A 43 -13.57 -14.38 4.15
CA GLY A 43 -13.14 -14.09 5.53
C GLY A 43 -13.96 -14.78 6.64
N ARG A 44 -15.22 -15.13 6.37
CA ARG A 44 -16.09 -15.90 7.28
C ARG A 44 -16.23 -17.38 6.93
N SER A 45 -15.84 -17.77 5.72
CA SER A 45 -16.20 -19.08 5.14
C SER A 45 -15.02 -20.06 5.11
N ILE A 46 -13.78 -19.56 5.23
CA ILE A 46 -12.57 -20.38 5.21
C ILE A 46 -11.80 -20.16 6.51
N ASP A 47 -11.85 -21.15 7.39
CA ASP A 47 -10.99 -21.25 8.57
C ASP A 47 -9.73 -22.04 8.20
N VAL A 48 -8.59 -21.36 8.14
CA VAL A 48 -7.32 -21.96 7.73
C VAL A 48 -6.57 -22.42 8.99
N GLY A 49 -7.16 -23.35 9.74
CA GLY A 49 -6.50 -24.10 10.81
C GLY A 49 -5.77 -23.28 11.89
N GLY A 50 -6.14 -22.01 12.10
CA GLY A 50 -5.42 -21.10 13.01
C GLY A 50 -5.75 -19.60 12.89
N GLY A 51 -6.58 -19.19 11.92
CA GLY A 51 -6.96 -17.78 11.71
C GLY A 51 -7.85 -17.59 10.48
N SER A 52 -8.37 -16.38 10.29
CA SER A 52 -9.16 -16.06 9.09
C SER A 52 -8.24 -16.05 7.87
N TYR A 53 -8.74 -16.47 6.70
CA TYR A 53 -8.03 -16.33 5.42
C TYR A 53 -7.52 -14.89 5.15
N ILE A 54 -8.17 -13.88 5.74
CA ILE A 54 -7.73 -12.48 5.68
C ILE A 54 -6.34 -12.28 6.29
N ASP A 55 -6.01 -12.97 7.38
CA ASP A 55 -4.73 -12.81 8.10
C ASP A 55 -3.54 -13.28 7.26
N PHE A 56 -3.76 -14.24 6.36
CA PHE A 56 -2.78 -14.67 5.37
C PHE A 56 -2.71 -13.71 4.17
N LEU A 57 -3.86 -13.20 3.72
CA LEU A 57 -3.98 -12.43 2.49
C LEU A 57 -3.44 -11.00 2.62
N VAL A 58 -3.73 -10.31 3.73
CA VAL A 58 -3.29 -8.93 4.00
C VAL A 58 -1.77 -8.75 3.82
N PRO A 59 -0.88 -9.50 4.51
CA PRO A 59 0.56 -9.32 4.37
C PRO A 59 1.08 -9.69 2.98
N GLY A 60 0.54 -10.73 2.34
CA GLY A 60 0.92 -11.12 0.98
C GLY A 60 0.60 -10.03 -0.06
N LEU A 61 -0.59 -9.43 0.06
CA LEU A 61 -1.02 -8.37 -0.83
C LEU A 61 -0.18 -7.09 -0.63
N LEU A 62 0.17 -6.76 0.61
CA LEU A 62 1.04 -5.63 0.94
C LEU A 62 2.46 -5.82 0.38
N ALA A 63 3.03 -7.02 0.49
CA ALA A 63 4.33 -7.35 -0.09
C ALA A 63 4.32 -7.18 -1.62
N MET A 64 3.32 -7.75 -2.30
CA MET A 64 3.18 -7.67 -3.76
C MET A 64 2.95 -6.24 -4.25
N ASN A 65 2.13 -5.45 -3.55
CA ASN A 65 1.93 -4.04 -3.87
C ASN A 65 3.21 -3.23 -3.66
N SER A 66 3.93 -3.48 -2.57
CA SER A 66 5.21 -2.80 -2.28
C SER A 66 6.26 -3.09 -3.35
N MET A 67 6.35 -4.34 -3.81
CA MET A 67 7.23 -4.73 -4.92
C MET A 67 6.84 -4.00 -6.21
N ASN A 68 5.57 -4.04 -6.62
CA ASN A 68 5.11 -3.36 -7.83
C ASN A 68 5.32 -1.84 -7.78
N ILE A 69 5.13 -1.22 -6.62
CA ILE A 69 5.36 0.21 -6.39
C ILE A 69 6.85 0.55 -6.49
N SER A 70 7.75 -0.32 -6.05
CA SER A 70 9.19 -0.08 -6.10
C SER A 70 9.75 -0.14 -7.53
N PHE A 71 9.10 -0.89 -8.43
CA PHE A 71 9.53 -1.04 -9.82
C PHE A 71 8.84 -0.06 -10.79
N ASN A 72 7.90 0.77 -10.31
CA ASN A 72 7.10 1.71 -11.12
C ASN A 72 7.00 3.11 -10.49
#